data_AF-A0A1F9I1A3-F1
#
_entry.id   AF-A0A1F9I1A3-F1
#
_cell.length_a   1.000
_cell.length_b   1.000
_cell.length_c   1.000
_cell.angle_alpha   90.00
_cell.angle_beta   90.00
_cell.angle_gamma   90.00
#
_symmetry.space_group_name_H-M   'P 1'
#
loop_
_entity.id
_entity.type
_entity.pdbx_description
1 polymer ?
#
loop_
_entity_poly.entity_id
_entity_poly.type
_entity_poly.pdbx_seq_one_letter_code
_entity_poly.pdbx_strand_id
1 'polypeptide(L)' 'MIMDALLDGTQIAYAKAHLPFGECVLKKISEEELGAFFQWKMMEVMYLGRLLNINAFDQPNVESYKAESRKRLGA' A
#
# COMPACT_ATOMS: atom_id res chain seq x y z
N MET A 1 -19.40 -3.62 17.64
CA MET A 1 -19.34 -4.24 18.98
C MET A 1 -18.36 -5.41 19.04
N ILE A 2 -18.55 -6.51 18.30
CA ILE A 2 -17.56 -7.62 18.28
C ILE A 2 -16.31 -7.25 17.47
N MET A 3 -16.50 -6.71 16.25
CA MET A 3 -15.37 -6.35 15.39
C MET A 3 -14.48 -5.26 16.01
N ASP A 4 -15.09 -4.23 16.60
CA ASP A 4 -14.36 -3.16 17.29
C ASP A 4 -13.55 -3.72 18.48
N ALA A 5 -14.14 -4.60 19.29
CA ALA A 5 -13.43 -5.24 20.40
C ALA A 5 -12.25 -6.11 19.93
N LEU A 6 -12.36 -6.77 18.77
CA LEU A 6 -11.27 -7.55 18.16
C LEU A 6 -10.16 -6.63 17.61
N LEU A 7 -10.53 -5.51 17.00
CA LEU A 7 -9.58 -4.49 16.54
C LEU A 7 -8.79 -3.92 17.72
N ASP A 8 -9.49 -3.47 18.76
CA ASP A 8 -8.90 -2.93 19.99
C ASP A 8 -7.96 -3.95 20.65
N GLY A 9 -8.42 -5.20 20.79
CA GLY A 9 -7.61 -6.28 21.34
C GLY A 9 -6.33 -6.54 20.54
N THR A 10 -6.41 -6.46 19.21
CA THR A 10 -5.25 -6.62 18.32
C THR A 10 -4.28 -5.45 18.45
N GLN A 11 -4.78 -4.20 18.49
CA GLN A 11 -3.95 -3.01 18.67
C GLN A 11 -3.21 -3.03 20.02
N ILE A 12 -3.90 -3.43 21.10
CA ILE A 12 -3.29 -3.62 22.42
C ILE A 12 -2.20 -4.68 22.38
N ALA A 13 -2.43 -5.81 21.69
CA ALA A 13 -1.43 -6.86 21.56
C ALA A 13 -0.17 -6.38 20.81
N TYR A 14 -0.34 -5.62 19.72
CA TYR A 14 0.78 -5.02 18.96
C TYR A 14 1.56 -4.03 19.81
N ALA A 15 0.86 -3.15 20.55
CA ALA A 15 1.50 -2.19 21.45
C ALA A 15 2.31 -2.88 22.55
N LYS A 16 1.76 -3.94 23.18
CA LYS A 16 2.48 -4.76 24.18
C LYS A 16 3.70 -5.46 23.60
N ALA A 17 3.66 -5.84 22.33
CA ALA A 17 4.78 -6.45 21.62
C ALA A 17 5.79 -5.43 21.06
N HIS A 18 5.58 -4.13 21.30
CA HIS A 18 6.38 -3.03 20.73
C HIS A 18 6.45 -3.07 19.19
N LEU A 19 5.38 -3.54 18.54
CA LEU A 19 5.27 -3.57 17.09
C LEU A 19 4.60 -2.28 16.61
N PRO A 20 5.25 -1.49 15.73
CA PRO A 20 4.64 -0.28 15.19
C PRO A 20 3.48 -0.63 14.26
N PHE A 21 2.39 0.14 14.34
CA PHE A 21 1.24 0.03 13.46
C PHE A 21 0.66 1.41 13.16
N GLY A 22 -0.11 1.50 12.08
CA GLY A 22 -0.88 2.69 11.71
C GLY A 22 -2.31 2.29 11.37
N GLU A 23 -3.23 3.24 11.55
CA GLU A 23 -4.66 3.05 11.25
C GLU A 23 -5.15 4.15 10.32
N CYS A 24 -6.07 3.80 9.42
CA CYS A 24 -6.79 4.73 8.57
C CYS A 24 -8.28 4.39 8.64
N VAL A 25 -9.07 5.30 9.21
CA VAL A 25 -10.51 5.10 9.39
C VAL A 25 -11.27 5.87 8.31
N LEU A 26 -12.02 5.15 7.48
CA LEU A 26 -12.94 5.75 6.50
C LEU A 26 -14.32 5.91 7.15
N LYS A 27 -14.95 7.09 6.97
CA LYS A 27 -16.26 7.36 7.59
C LYS A 27 -17.37 6.51 6.97
N LYS A 28 -17.26 6.21 5.68
CA LYS A 28 -18.18 5.40 4.87
C LYS A 28 -17.42 4.83 3.68
N ILE A 29 -17.95 3.75 3.11
CA ILE A 29 -17.48 3.23 1.83
C ILE A 29 -18.29 3.91 0.74
N SER A 30 -17.75 5.01 0.20
CA SER A 30 -18.32 5.72 -0.94
C SER A 30 -17.22 6.08 -1.94
N GLU A 31 -17.60 6.38 -3.18
CA GLU A 31 -16.66 6.73 -4.26
C GLU A 31 -15.79 7.93 -3.88
N GLU A 32 -16.39 8.93 -3.22
CA GLU A 32 -15.68 10.13 -2.71
C GLU A 32 -14.58 9.77 -1.69
N GLU A 33 -14.92 9.06 -0.62
CA GLU A 33 -13.98 8.67 0.44
C GLU A 33 -12.89 7.73 -0.09
N LEU A 34 -13.26 6.78 -0.97
CA LEU A 34 -12.29 5.90 -1.62
C LEU A 34 -11.36 6.67 -2.55
N GLY A 35 -11.89 7.63 -3.33
CA GLY A 35 -11.08 8.48 -4.19
C GLY A 35 -10.06 9.30 -3.39
N ALA A 36 -10.48 9.89 -2.28
CA ALA A 36 -9.59 10.61 -1.36
C ALA A 36 -8.51 9.69 -0.77
N PHE A 37 -8.90 8.48 -0.34
CA PHE A 37 -7.96 7.48 0.18
C PHE A 37 -6.92 7.07 -0.89
N PHE A 38 -7.35 6.77 -2.11
CA PHE A 38 -6.44 6.42 -3.20
C PHE A 38 -5.48 7.55 -3.53
N GLN A 39 -5.98 8.79 -3.61
CA GLN A 39 -5.13 9.95 -3.85
C GLN A 39 -4.10 10.14 -2.73
N TRP A 40 -4.51 9.98 -1.47
CA TRP A 40 -3.59 10.03 -0.35
C TRP A 40 -2.50 8.96 -0.43
N LYS A 41 -2.86 7.72 -0.77
CA LYS A 41 -1.88 6.62 -0.94
C LYS A 41 -0.94 6.84 -2.13
N MET A 42 -1.42 7.42 -3.23
CA MET A 42 -0.53 7.82 -4.34
C MET A 42 0.49 8.88 -3.90
N MET A 43 0.05 9.89 -3.15
CA MET A 43 0.96 10.90 -2.59
C MET A 43 1.98 10.30 -1.61
N GLU A 44 1.56 9.36 -0.76
CA GLU A 44 2.45 8.63 0.16
C GLU A 44 3.59 7.94 -0.60
N VAL A 45 3.28 7.24 -1.70
CA VAL A 45 4.28 6.59 -2.56
C VAL A 45 5.21 7.61 -3.21
N MET A 46 4.67 8.72 -3.71
CA MET A 46 5.49 9.80 -4.32
C MET A 46 6.49 10.39 -3.32
N TYR A 47 6.04 10.67 -2.09
CA TYR A 47 6.91 11.20 -1.04
C TYR A 47 7.93 10.16 -0.58
N LEU A 48 7.54 8.90 -0.45
CA LEU A 48 8.47 7.82 -0.10
C LEU A 48 9.57 7.66 -1.15
N GLY A 49 9.23 7.68 -2.45
CA GLY A 49 10.21 7.64 -3.52
C GLY A 49 11.22 8.79 -3.42
N ARG A 50 10.74 10.00 -3.14
CA ARG A 50 11.62 11.17 -2.90
C ARG A 50 12.52 10.99 -1.68
N LEU A 51 11.99 10.50 -0.56
CA LEU A 51 12.75 10.28 0.68
C LEU A 51 13.83 9.19 0.51
N LEU A 52 13.54 8.18 -0.30
CA LEU A 52 14.47 7.08 -0.61
C LEU A 52 15.41 7.40 -1.77
N ASN A 53 15.27 8.57 -2.42
CA ASN A 53 16.00 8.97 -3.61
C ASN A 53 15.89 7.96 -4.77
N ILE A 54 14.67 7.45 -5.01
CA ILE A 54 14.32 6.56 -6.12
C ILE A 54 13.19 7.16 -6.96
N ASN A 55 13.06 6.70 -8.20
CA ASN A 55 11.95 7.09 -9.06
C ASN A 55 10.68 6.30 -8.68
N ALA A 56 9.63 6.99 -8.26
CA ALA A 56 8.34 6.38 -7.92
C ALA A 56 7.48 6.02 -9.15
N PHE A 57 7.91 6.43 -10.35
CA PHE A 57 7.09 6.37 -11.58
C PHE A 57 7.65 5.41 -12.64
N ASP A 58 8.74 4.70 -12.36
CA ASP A 58 9.30 3.71 -13.28
C ASP A 58 9.29 2.29 -12.70
N GLN A 59 9.54 1.34 -13.59
CA GLN A 59 9.64 -0.08 -13.26
C GLN A 59 10.54 -0.80 -14.26
N PRO A 60 11.81 -0.40 -14.43
CA PRO A 60 12.67 -0.85 -15.55
C PRO A 60 12.90 -2.37 -15.56
N ASN A 61 12.94 -3.00 -14.38
CA ASN A 61 13.25 -4.43 -14.26
C ASN A 61 12.18 -5.36 -14.86
N VAL A 62 10.95 -4.86 -15.13
CA VAL A 62 9.89 -5.67 -15.75
C VAL A 62 10.22 -6.04 -17.19
N GLU A 63 11.04 -5.25 -17.89
CA GLU A 63 11.38 -5.53 -19.28
C GLU A 63 12.25 -6.78 -19.41
N SER A 64 13.03 -7.12 -18.38
CA SER A 64 13.86 -8.32 -18.35
C SER A 64 13.02 -9.59 -18.49
N TYR A 65 11.96 -9.74 -17.68
CA TYR A 65 11.13 -10.95 -17.76
C TYR A 65 10.25 -10.95 -19.01
N LYS A 66 9.74 -9.77 -19.44
CA LYS A 66 8.95 -9.66 -20.68
C LYS A 66 9.74 -10.10 -21.91
N ALA A 67 11.04 -9.79 -21.98
CA ALA A 67 11.90 -10.26 -23.06
C ALA A 67 11.99 -11.79 -23.11
N GLU A 68 12.18 -12.45 -21.96
CA GLU A 68 12.21 -13.91 -21.87
C GLU A 68 10.85 -14.55 -22.17
N SER A 69 9.76 -13.93 -21.73
CA SER A 69 8.40 -14.38 -22.05
C SER A 69 8.12 -14.33 -23.56
N ARG A 70 8.47 -13.23 -24.25
CA ARG A 70 8.28 -13.09 -25.71
C ARG A 70 9.03 -14.19 -26.48
N LYS A 71 10.29 -14.44 -26.14
CA LYS A 71 11.09 -15.54 -26.71
C LYS A 71 10.40 -16.91 -26.57
N ARG A 72 9.82 -17.19 -25.40
CA ARG A 72 9.14 -18.47 -25.12
C ARG A 72 7.77 -18.59 -25.80
N LEU A 73 7.06 -17.48 -25.98
CA LEU A 73 5.74 -17.46 -26.58
C LEU A 73 5.76 -17.30 -28.10
N GLY A 74 6.93 -17.11 -28.71
CA GLY A 74 7.07 -16.93 -30.16
C GLY A 74 6.46 -15.62 -30.66
N ALA A 75 6.40 -14.60 -29.80
CA ALA A 75 5.86 -13.27 -30.07
C ALA A 75 6.96 -12.22 -30.24
#